data_AF-A0A0H2YGX0-F1
#
_entry.id   AF-A0A0H2YGX0-F1
#
_cell.length_a   1.000
_cell.length_b   1.000
_cell.length_c   1.000
_cell.angle_alpha   90.00
_cell.angle_beta   90.00
_cell.angle_gamma   90.00
#
_symmetry.space_group_name_H-M   'P 1'
#
loop_
_entity.id
_entity.type
_entity.pdbx_description
1 polymer ?
#
loop_
_entity_poly.entity_id
_entity_poly.type
_entity_poly.pdbx_seq_one_letter_code
_entity_poly.pdbx_strand_id
1 'polypeptide(L)'
;MEKKLGLTALTALVLSSMLGAGVFSLPQNMAEVASPAALLIGWSITGIGIIFLAFAMLLLTRLRPDLDGGIFTYAKEGFGDLIGFFSAWGYWLCAVIANVSYLVIVFAALSFFTDKSGSIIFGEGNTWQALLGASFLLWLVHALVLRGVQTAASINLAATLAKLLPIGGFIILAGIAFSLDTFSIDFTGLALHTPVWQQVKDTMLITLWVFIGVEGAVVVSARARNKKDVGRATMLAVISALSVYLLITLLSLGVVPRAELAGMRNPSMAGIMVEMIGPWGEIIIATGLIISVCGAYLSWTIMAAEVPMVAAKHGAFPKIFRHQNKNNAPAQSLWLTNSAVQVALVLIWLTGSNYNTLLTIASEMILVPYFLVGAFLFKVALKRQDWRLIVAASGACLYGLWLIYAAGLVYLLLSVLLYAPGLLVFIYARKGHEGLRLLNTVERAAIFLVLLATIPATWLMMH
;
A
#
# COMPACT_ATOMS: atom_id res chain seq x y z
N MET A 1 22.66 23.09 -4.42
CA MET A 1 21.31 23.53 -4.00
C MET A 1 20.30 22.55 -4.55
N GLU A 2 19.64 21.76 -3.69
CA GLU A 2 18.51 20.94 -4.12
C GLU A 2 17.41 21.84 -4.68
N LYS A 3 17.00 21.62 -5.94
CA LYS A 3 15.88 22.36 -6.54
C LYS A 3 14.60 22.00 -5.79
N LYS A 4 14.00 22.96 -5.09
CA LYS A 4 12.70 22.76 -4.42
C LYS A 4 11.63 22.36 -5.44
N LEU A 5 10.78 21.40 -5.07
CA LEU A 5 9.75 20.83 -5.96
C LEU A 5 8.56 21.79 -6.12
N GLY A 6 8.17 22.08 -7.36
CA GLY A 6 6.94 22.82 -7.68
C GLY A 6 5.69 21.92 -7.64
N LEU A 7 4.51 22.53 -7.75
CA LEU A 7 3.20 21.83 -7.69
C LEU A 7 3.14 20.59 -8.60
N THR A 8 3.46 20.74 -9.89
CA THR A 8 3.40 19.63 -10.87
C THR A 8 4.33 18.48 -10.52
N ALA A 9 5.56 18.78 -10.06
CA ALA A 9 6.52 17.77 -9.67
C ALA A 9 6.08 17.03 -8.39
N LEU A 10 5.48 17.76 -7.43
CA LEU A 10 4.88 17.15 -6.24
C LEU A 10 3.70 16.25 -6.61
N THR A 11 2.79 16.72 -7.48
CA THR A 11 1.64 15.93 -7.95
C THR A 11 2.12 14.64 -8.63
N ALA A 12 3.09 14.74 -9.55
CA ALA A 12 3.63 13.59 -10.26
C ALA A 12 4.32 12.59 -9.32
N LEU A 13 5.02 13.07 -8.29
CA LEU A 13 5.66 12.22 -7.29
C LEU A 13 4.62 11.43 -6.49
N VAL A 14 3.57 12.10 -6.00
CA VAL A 14 2.50 11.47 -5.20
C VAL A 14 1.69 10.51 -6.07
N LEU A 15 1.35 10.90 -7.30
CA LEU A 15 0.67 10.04 -8.25
C LEU A 15 1.50 8.78 -8.55
N SER A 16 2.81 8.95 -8.81
CA SER A 16 3.71 7.83 -9.09
C SER A 16 3.87 6.87 -7.90
N SER A 17 3.74 7.37 -6.65
CA SER A 17 3.76 6.52 -5.46
C SER A 17 2.52 5.66 -5.26
N MET A 18 1.34 6.14 -5.68
CA MET A 18 0.09 5.36 -5.65
C MET A 18 0.01 4.38 -6.82
N LEU A 19 0.42 4.80 -8.02
CA LEU A 19 0.47 3.96 -9.23
C LEU A 19 1.62 2.94 -9.14
N GLY A 20 1.53 1.99 -8.21
CA GLY A 20 2.48 0.91 -8.02
C GLY A 20 2.17 -0.32 -8.89
N ALA A 21 2.44 -1.51 -8.35
CA ALA A 21 2.07 -2.77 -9.00
C ALA A 21 0.55 -3.01 -9.08
N GLY A 22 -0.21 -2.51 -8.10
CA GLY A 22 -1.63 -2.83 -7.96
C GLY A 22 -2.48 -2.43 -9.16
N VAL A 23 -2.11 -1.36 -9.88
CA VAL A 23 -2.85 -0.86 -11.04
C VAL A 23 -2.94 -1.87 -12.19
N PHE A 24 -1.93 -2.74 -12.35
CA PHE A 24 -1.87 -3.73 -13.43
C PHE A 24 -2.68 -4.99 -13.16
N SER A 25 -2.91 -5.30 -11.88
CA SER A 25 -3.72 -6.44 -11.41
C SER A 25 -5.15 -6.03 -11.05
N LEU A 26 -5.42 -4.71 -11.01
CA LEU A 26 -6.67 -4.15 -10.53
C LEU A 26 -7.92 -4.68 -11.26
N PRO A 27 -7.93 -4.87 -12.60
CA PRO A 27 -9.10 -5.42 -13.28
C PRO A 27 -9.54 -6.78 -12.74
N GLN A 28 -8.63 -7.77 -12.65
CA GLN A 28 -8.98 -9.10 -12.17
C GLN A 28 -9.34 -9.09 -10.69
N ASN A 29 -8.54 -8.42 -9.85
CA ASN A 29 -8.79 -8.38 -8.41
C ASN A 29 -10.20 -7.86 -8.09
N MET A 30 -10.64 -6.81 -8.80
CA MET A 30 -11.98 -6.25 -8.62
C MET A 30 -13.07 -7.13 -9.25
N ALA A 31 -12.80 -7.69 -10.43
CA ALA A 31 -13.71 -8.59 -11.12
C ALA A 31 -13.87 -9.94 -10.39
N GLU A 32 -12.94 -10.36 -9.54
CA GLU A 32 -13.05 -11.58 -8.74
C GLU A 32 -14.17 -11.45 -7.70
N VAL A 33 -14.29 -10.28 -7.07
CA VAL A 33 -15.15 -10.11 -5.87
C VAL A 33 -16.41 -9.28 -6.11
N ALA A 34 -16.49 -8.47 -7.18
CA ALA A 34 -17.59 -7.50 -7.31
C ALA A 34 -18.09 -7.25 -8.73
N SER A 35 -19.41 -7.28 -8.90
CA SER A 35 -20.11 -6.89 -10.12
C SER A 35 -19.85 -5.42 -10.50
N PRO A 36 -20.10 -5.01 -11.75
CA PRO A 36 -19.93 -3.61 -12.17
C PRO A 36 -20.68 -2.60 -11.27
N ALA A 37 -21.90 -2.92 -10.82
CA ALA A 37 -22.65 -2.07 -9.89
C ALA A 37 -21.97 -1.94 -8.52
N ALA A 38 -21.58 -3.07 -7.92
CA ALA A 38 -20.89 -3.08 -6.64
C ALA A 38 -19.54 -2.34 -6.72
N LEU A 39 -18.84 -2.49 -7.84
CA LEU A 39 -17.56 -1.83 -8.11
C LEU A 39 -17.70 -0.30 -8.15
N LEU A 40 -18.74 0.22 -8.81
CA LEU A 40 -19.02 1.67 -8.83
C LEU A 40 -19.31 2.22 -7.43
N ILE A 41 -20.09 1.48 -6.62
CA ILE A 41 -20.38 1.86 -5.23
C ILE A 41 -19.09 1.82 -4.40
N GLY A 42 -18.29 0.76 -4.54
CA GLY A 42 -17.02 0.60 -3.82
C GLY A 42 -16.02 1.71 -4.14
N TRP A 43 -15.85 2.07 -5.41
CA TRP A 43 -15.03 3.21 -5.80
C TRP A 43 -15.59 4.54 -5.30
N SER A 44 -16.90 4.71 -5.26
CA SER A 44 -17.52 5.95 -4.72
C SER A 44 -17.20 6.11 -3.23
N ILE A 45 -17.37 5.05 -2.45
CA ILE A 45 -17.03 5.05 -1.02
C ILE A 45 -15.54 5.31 -0.82
N THR A 46 -14.70 4.59 -1.55
CA THR A 46 -13.24 4.72 -1.44
C THR A 46 -12.76 6.10 -1.88
N GLY A 47 -13.26 6.62 -3.00
CA GLY A 47 -12.91 7.93 -3.53
C GLY A 47 -13.24 9.05 -2.55
N ILE A 48 -14.47 9.05 -2.00
CA ILE A 48 -14.87 10.02 -0.98
C ILE A 48 -14.00 9.86 0.27
N GLY A 49 -13.83 8.62 0.75
CA GLY A 49 -13.07 8.32 1.95
C GLY A 49 -11.59 8.72 1.88
N ILE A 50 -10.92 8.40 0.78
CA ILE A 50 -9.50 8.73 0.59
C ILE A 50 -9.30 10.24 0.42
N ILE A 51 -10.26 10.96 -0.17
CA ILE A 51 -10.24 12.42 -0.21
C ILE A 51 -10.28 13.00 1.20
N PHE A 52 -11.16 12.49 2.07
CA PHE A 52 -11.20 12.91 3.48
C PHE A 52 -9.90 12.58 4.21
N LEU A 53 -9.32 11.39 4.00
CA LEU A 53 -8.06 11.01 4.61
C LEU A 53 -6.88 11.90 4.14
N ALA A 54 -6.79 12.16 2.84
CA ALA A 54 -5.79 13.04 2.26
C ALA A 54 -5.93 14.48 2.78
N PHE A 55 -7.17 14.98 2.91
CA PHE A 55 -7.43 16.25 3.59
C PHE A 55 -7.00 16.22 5.05
N ALA A 56 -7.22 15.12 5.76
CA ALA A 56 -6.84 15.02 7.15
C ALA A 56 -5.33 15.13 7.33
N MET A 57 -4.57 14.38 6.54
CA MET A 57 -3.10 14.47 6.50
C MET A 57 -2.64 15.90 6.17
N LEU A 58 -3.22 16.53 5.15
CA LEU A 58 -2.88 17.90 4.77
C LEU A 58 -3.15 18.90 5.91
N LEU A 59 -4.32 18.85 6.52
CA LEU A 59 -4.70 19.75 7.60
C LEU A 59 -3.75 19.60 8.78
N LEU A 60 -3.39 18.36 9.14
CA LEU A 60 -2.43 18.09 10.19
C LEU A 60 -1.04 18.66 9.89
N THR A 61 -0.52 18.55 8.66
CA THR A 61 0.77 19.17 8.32
C THR A 61 0.79 20.69 8.47
N ARG A 62 -0.36 21.35 8.38
CA ARG A 62 -0.51 22.81 8.58
C ARG A 62 -0.75 23.17 10.04
N LEU A 63 -1.56 22.39 10.74
CA LEU A 63 -1.99 22.65 12.12
C LEU A 63 -0.95 22.21 13.16
N ARG A 64 -0.17 21.16 12.84
CA ARG A 64 0.89 20.58 13.67
C ARG A 64 2.17 20.41 12.84
N PRO A 65 2.77 21.50 12.35
CA PRO A 65 4.02 21.45 11.59
C PRO A 65 5.22 21.05 12.45
N ASP A 66 5.07 21.02 13.77
CA ASP A 66 6.04 20.57 14.78
C ASP A 66 6.17 19.04 14.83
N LEU A 67 5.20 18.31 14.28
CA LEU A 67 5.20 16.84 14.28
C LEU A 67 5.87 16.30 13.03
N ASP A 68 7.18 16.13 13.11
CA ASP A 68 7.97 15.43 12.10
C ASP A 68 7.75 13.91 12.18
N GLY A 69 7.79 13.21 11.04
CA GLY A 69 7.66 11.74 10.98
C GLY A 69 6.31 11.21 10.47
N GLY A 70 5.37 12.08 10.12
CA GLY A 70 4.13 11.69 9.42
C GLY A 70 3.15 10.91 10.30
N ILE A 71 2.63 9.80 9.75
CA ILE A 71 1.46 9.07 10.27
C ILE A 71 1.63 8.59 11.72
N PHE A 72 2.81 8.05 12.07
CA PHE A 72 3.02 7.51 13.42
C PHE A 72 3.13 8.60 14.49
N THR A 73 3.69 9.77 14.17
CA THR A 73 3.86 10.86 15.13
C THR A 73 2.50 11.43 15.53
N TYR A 74 1.55 11.52 14.60
CA TYR A 74 0.16 11.90 14.88
C TYR A 74 -0.51 10.92 15.85
N ALA A 75 -0.35 9.61 15.64
CA ALA A 75 -0.87 8.59 16.54
C ALA A 75 -0.25 8.70 17.94
N LYS A 76 1.08 8.86 18.02
CA LYS A 76 1.82 8.99 19.27
C LYS A 76 1.36 10.21 20.09
N GLU A 77 1.34 11.38 19.45
CA GLU A 77 0.93 12.63 20.06
C GLU A 77 -0.55 12.62 20.48
N GLY A 78 -1.39 11.95 19.68
CA GLY A 78 -2.82 11.83 19.95
C GLY A 78 -3.14 10.91 21.12
N PHE A 79 -2.47 9.75 21.20
CA PHE A 79 -2.96 8.59 21.96
C PHE A 79 -1.88 7.90 22.81
N GLY A 80 -0.66 8.42 22.84
CA GLY A 80 0.45 7.90 23.64
C GLY A 80 1.35 6.92 22.90
N ASP A 81 2.41 6.49 23.59
CA ASP A 81 3.52 5.76 22.97
C ASP A 81 3.13 4.39 22.40
N LEU A 82 2.28 3.61 23.09
CA LEU A 82 1.88 2.28 22.62
C LEU A 82 1.05 2.37 21.33
N ILE A 83 0.11 3.30 21.24
CA ILE A 83 -0.70 3.51 20.04
C ILE A 83 0.15 4.10 18.91
N GLY A 84 1.09 4.99 19.24
CA GLY A 84 2.13 5.44 18.30
C GLY A 84 2.98 4.28 17.76
N PHE A 85 3.34 3.32 18.62
CA PHE A 85 4.06 2.12 18.22
C PHE A 85 3.23 1.23 17.30
N PHE A 86 1.95 0.96 17.61
CA PHE A 86 1.09 0.19 16.69
C PHE A 86 0.98 0.87 15.32
N SER A 87 0.84 2.20 15.28
CA SER A 87 0.86 2.93 14.01
C SER A 87 2.18 2.76 13.25
N ALA A 88 3.33 2.89 13.93
CA ALA A 88 4.64 2.70 13.30
C ALA A 88 4.86 1.25 12.83
N TRP A 89 4.50 0.26 13.65
CA TRP A 89 4.66 -1.16 13.37
C TRP A 89 3.76 -1.61 12.21
N GLY A 90 2.48 -1.20 12.23
CA GLY A 90 1.53 -1.48 11.15
C GLY A 90 1.97 -0.87 9.83
N TYR A 91 2.38 0.41 9.85
CA TYR A 91 2.89 1.05 8.63
C TYR A 91 4.17 0.39 8.12
N TRP A 92 5.10 0.04 9.00
CA TRP A 92 6.33 -0.65 8.62
C TRP A 92 6.06 -2.05 8.05
N LEU A 93 5.20 -2.85 8.67
CA LEU A 93 4.81 -4.17 8.14
C LEU A 93 4.09 -4.04 6.80
N CYS A 94 3.18 -3.08 6.65
CA CYS A 94 2.57 -2.77 5.36
C CYS A 94 3.64 -2.50 4.30
N ALA A 95 4.65 -1.68 4.61
CA ALA A 95 5.74 -1.38 3.67
C ALA A 95 6.62 -2.60 3.35
N VAL A 96 6.88 -3.48 4.34
CA VAL A 96 7.58 -4.76 4.13
C VAL A 96 6.80 -5.64 3.17
N ILE A 97 5.51 -5.88 3.43
CA ILE A 97 4.66 -6.74 2.59
C ILE A 97 4.47 -6.12 1.20
N ALA A 98 4.38 -4.80 1.09
CA ALA A 98 4.31 -4.13 -0.20
C ALA A 98 5.58 -4.35 -1.04
N ASN A 99 6.76 -4.29 -0.41
CA ASN A 99 8.03 -4.61 -1.05
C ASN A 99 8.09 -6.08 -1.51
N VAL A 100 7.55 -7.02 -0.72
CA VAL A 100 7.41 -8.43 -1.12
C VAL A 100 6.51 -8.53 -2.35
N SER A 101 5.36 -7.84 -2.36
CA SER A 101 4.41 -7.85 -3.48
C SER A 101 5.04 -7.37 -4.79
N TYR A 102 5.94 -6.39 -4.74
CA TYR A 102 6.67 -5.89 -5.90
C TYR A 102 7.66 -6.91 -6.45
N LEU A 103 8.33 -7.65 -5.59
CA LEU A 103 9.20 -8.72 -6.04
C LEU A 103 8.39 -9.86 -6.66
N VAL A 104 7.34 -10.32 -5.98
CA VAL A 104 6.47 -11.41 -6.47
C VAL A 104 5.85 -11.06 -7.82
N ILE A 105 5.26 -9.86 -7.98
CA ILE A 105 4.62 -9.48 -9.24
C ILE A 105 5.61 -9.29 -10.40
N VAL A 106 6.86 -8.88 -10.12
CA VAL A 106 7.92 -8.79 -11.16
C VAL A 106 8.22 -10.18 -11.70
N PHE A 107 8.35 -11.19 -10.84
CA PHE A 107 8.58 -12.56 -11.28
C PHE A 107 7.33 -13.20 -11.89
N ALA A 108 6.14 -12.84 -11.41
CA ALA A 108 4.86 -13.20 -12.03
C ALA A 108 4.64 -12.54 -13.41
N ALA A 109 5.31 -11.42 -13.69
CA ALA A 109 5.32 -10.82 -15.03
C ALA A 109 6.41 -11.45 -15.90
N LEU A 110 7.56 -11.85 -15.34
CA LEU A 110 8.63 -12.53 -16.08
C LEU A 110 8.23 -13.93 -16.57
N SER A 111 7.34 -14.62 -15.86
CA SER A 111 6.78 -15.90 -16.30
C SER A 111 6.10 -15.82 -17.67
N PHE A 112 5.53 -14.67 -18.07
CA PHE A 112 4.91 -14.49 -19.39
C PHE A 112 5.91 -14.75 -20.54
N PHE A 113 7.19 -14.49 -20.30
CA PHE A 113 8.24 -14.74 -21.29
C PHE A 113 8.90 -16.12 -21.17
N THR A 114 8.68 -16.84 -20.05
CA THR A 114 9.50 -17.99 -19.67
C THR A 114 8.71 -19.26 -19.41
N ASP A 115 7.52 -19.16 -18.83
CA ASP A 115 6.63 -20.29 -18.59
C ASP A 115 6.00 -20.74 -19.93
N LYS A 116 6.04 -22.04 -20.20
CA LYS A 116 5.44 -22.67 -21.38
C LYS A 116 4.69 -23.92 -20.94
N SER A 117 3.79 -24.42 -21.79
CA SER A 117 3.05 -25.66 -21.51
C SER A 117 4.03 -26.82 -21.22
N GLY A 118 4.09 -27.26 -19.96
CA GLY A 118 5.01 -28.29 -19.46
C GLY A 118 6.21 -27.81 -18.63
N SER A 119 6.52 -26.51 -18.58
CA SER A 119 7.60 -25.96 -17.74
C SER A 119 7.19 -24.65 -17.08
N ILE A 120 6.92 -24.69 -15.77
CA ILE A 120 6.64 -23.51 -14.95
C ILE A 120 7.93 -23.15 -14.21
N ILE A 121 8.54 -22.03 -14.59
CA ILE A 121 9.76 -21.51 -14.00
C ILE A 121 9.41 -20.52 -12.89
N PHE A 122 8.64 -19.48 -13.19
CA PHE A 122 8.32 -18.42 -12.23
C PHE A 122 6.90 -18.51 -11.67
N GLY A 123 5.96 -19.15 -12.37
CA GLY A 123 4.58 -19.29 -11.90
C GLY A 123 3.98 -17.92 -11.57
N GLU A 124 3.21 -17.82 -10.49
CA GLU A 124 2.66 -16.55 -9.98
C GLU A 124 3.69 -15.74 -9.17
N GLY A 125 4.99 -15.97 -9.39
CA GLY A 125 6.07 -15.37 -8.62
C GLY A 125 6.33 -16.05 -7.27
N ASN A 126 5.82 -17.27 -7.08
CA ASN A 126 5.84 -18.04 -5.85
C ASN A 126 6.66 -19.35 -5.95
N THR A 127 7.32 -19.60 -7.08
CA THR A 127 8.20 -20.78 -7.24
C THR A 127 9.54 -20.60 -6.53
N TRP A 128 10.31 -21.70 -6.38
CA TRP A 128 11.65 -21.61 -5.79
C TRP A 128 12.62 -20.79 -6.67
N GLN A 129 12.43 -20.82 -8.01
CA GLN A 129 13.20 -19.99 -8.93
C GLN A 129 12.85 -18.51 -8.77
N ALA A 130 11.56 -18.19 -8.59
CA ALA A 130 11.10 -16.84 -8.30
C ALA A 130 11.67 -16.34 -6.96
N LEU A 131 11.70 -17.20 -5.92
CA LEU A 131 12.34 -16.90 -4.64
C LEU A 131 13.82 -16.53 -4.81
N LEU A 132 14.60 -17.31 -5.58
CA LEU A 132 16.02 -17.02 -5.80
C LEU A 132 16.22 -15.70 -6.55
N GLY A 133 15.46 -15.48 -7.62
CA GLY A 133 15.52 -14.23 -8.39
C GLY A 133 15.11 -13.00 -7.57
N ALA A 134 14.01 -13.11 -6.81
CA ALA A 134 13.53 -12.06 -5.92
C ALA A 134 14.53 -11.75 -4.82
N SER A 135 15.14 -12.79 -4.24
CA SER A 135 16.18 -12.63 -3.21
C SER A 135 17.41 -11.93 -3.79
N PHE A 136 17.85 -12.31 -5.00
CA PHE A 136 18.96 -11.65 -5.67
C PHE A 136 18.67 -10.15 -5.89
N LEU A 137 17.48 -9.82 -6.40
CA LEU A 137 17.07 -8.43 -6.62
C LEU A 137 16.96 -7.64 -5.30
N LEU A 138 16.41 -8.25 -4.25
CA LEU A 138 16.34 -7.68 -2.89
C LEU A 138 17.72 -7.29 -2.37
N TRP A 139 18.68 -8.20 -2.42
CA TRP A 139 20.03 -7.95 -1.90
C TRP A 139 20.86 -7.03 -2.80
N LEU A 140 20.61 -7.03 -4.11
CA LEU A 140 21.16 -6.03 -5.02
C LEU A 140 20.70 -4.62 -4.64
N VAL A 141 19.39 -4.42 -4.48
CA VAL A 141 18.81 -3.14 -4.06
C VAL A 141 19.28 -2.76 -2.66
N HIS A 142 19.36 -3.72 -1.73
CA HIS A 142 19.93 -3.51 -0.40
C HIS A 142 21.33 -2.89 -0.47
N ALA A 143 22.23 -3.49 -1.27
CA ALA A 143 23.59 -3.01 -1.43
C ALA A 143 23.66 -1.61 -2.05
N LEU A 144 22.80 -1.32 -3.04
CA LEU A 144 22.69 0.00 -3.65
C LEU A 144 22.25 1.06 -2.64
N VAL A 145 21.21 0.77 -1.84
CA VAL A 145 20.72 1.70 -0.82
C VAL A 145 21.79 1.94 0.26
N LEU A 146 22.51 0.90 0.72
CA LEU A 146 23.61 1.08 1.67
C LEU A 146 24.75 1.95 1.12
N ARG A 147 25.00 1.91 -0.18
CA ARG A 147 25.98 2.78 -0.87
C ARG A 147 25.50 4.22 -1.01
N GLY A 148 24.29 4.55 -0.53
CA GLY A 148 23.73 5.88 -0.64
C GLY A 148 23.29 6.23 -2.05
N VAL A 149 22.92 5.24 -2.87
CA VAL A 149 22.21 5.46 -4.14
C VAL A 149 20.83 6.00 -3.80
N GLN A 150 20.77 7.30 -3.50
CA GLN A 150 19.53 8.06 -3.37
C GLN A 150 19.01 8.24 -4.79
N THR A 151 17.81 7.75 -5.04
CA THR A 151 17.12 7.65 -6.34
C THR A 151 17.61 8.69 -7.35
N ALA A 152 18.36 8.25 -8.39
CA ALA A 152 18.71 9.16 -9.46
C ALA A 152 17.42 9.67 -10.10
N ALA A 153 17.28 10.98 -10.27
CA ALA A 153 16.08 11.59 -10.84
C ALA A 153 15.71 10.97 -12.20
N SER A 154 16.70 10.51 -12.97
CA SER A 154 16.54 9.78 -14.23
C SER A 154 15.89 8.41 -14.06
N ILE A 155 16.25 7.63 -13.03
CA ILE A 155 15.66 6.31 -12.76
C ILE A 155 14.18 6.46 -12.40
N ASN A 156 13.86 7.42 -11.52
CA ASN A 156 12.48 7.67 -11.14
C ASN A 156 11.62 8.21 -12.31
N LEU A 157 12.21 9.06 -13.16
CA LEU A 157 11.56 9.53 -14.39
C LEU A 157 11.28 8.36 -15.34
N ALA A 158 12.29 7.52 -15.62
CA ALA A 158 12.14 6.35 -16.47
C ALA A 158 11.07 5.38 -15.92
N ALA A 159 11.09 5.10 -14.62
CA ALA A 159 10.10 4.23 -13.97
C ALA A 159 8.68 4.81 -14.01
N THR A 160 8.54 6.14 -13.96
CA THR A 160 7.26 6.83 -14.08
C THR A 160 6.73 6.77 -15.51
N LEU A 161 7.57 7.05 -16.51
CA LEU A 161 7.19 6.91 -17.92
C LEU A 161 6.85 5.45 -18.28
N ALA A 162 7.60 4.49 -17.73
CA ALA A 162 7.39 3.06 -17.96
C ALA A 162 6.03 2.56 -17.47
N LYS A 163 5.39 3.20 -16.49
CA LYS A 163 3.98 2.91 -16.13
C LYS A 163 2.97 3.76 -16.86
N LEU A 164 3.22 5.06 -17.02
CA LEU A 164 2.22 5.95 -17.59
C LEU A 164 1.93 5.64 -19.07
N LEU A 165 2.95 5.25 -19.84
CA LEU A 165 2.77 4.92 -21.26
C LEU A 165 1.90 3.67 -21.47
N PRO A 166 2.20 2.49 -20.87
CA PRO A 166 1.33 1.33 -21.02
C PRO A 166 -0.06 1.55 -20.43
N ILE A 167 -0.20 2.23 -19.29
CA ILE A 167 -1.50 2.52 -18.69
C ILE A 167 -2.34 3.44 -19.59
N GLY A 168 -1.75 4.52 -20.11
CA GLY A 168 -2.44 5.43 -21.02
C GLY A 168 -2.85 4.72 -22.32
N GLY A 169 -1.95 3.92 -22.89
CA GLY A 169 -2.24 3.10 -24.07
C GLY A 169 -3.38 2.11 -23.82
N PHE A 170 -3.35 1.42 -22.67
CA PHE A 170 -4.41 0.50 -22.25
C PHE A 170 -5.77 1.21 -22.16
N ILE A 171 -5.85 2.36 -21.48
CA ILE A 171 -7.10 3.11 -21.33
C ILE A 171 -7.67 3.51 -22.70
N ILE A 172 -6.82 4.00 -23.61
CA ILE A 172 -7.26 4.42 -24.94
C ILE A 172 -7.79 3.22 -25.73
N LEU A 173 -7.03 2.12 -25.78
CA LEU A 173 -7.41 0.93 -26.52
C LEU A 173 -8.65 0.25 -25.92
N ALA A 174 -8.74 0.16 -24.60
CA ALA A 174 -9.92 -0.39 -23.92
C ALA A 174 -11.15 0.49 -24.14
N GLY A 175 -10.99 1.81 -24.26
CA GLY A 175 -12.06 2.72 -24.65
C GLY A 175 -12.55 2.49 -26.08
N ILE A 176 -11.64 2.18 -27.01
CA ILE A 176 -11.99 1.86 -28.41
C ILE A 176 -12.65 0.47 -28.51
N ALA A 177 -12.15 -0.51 -27.75
CA ALA A 177 -12.65 -1.88 -27.73
C ALA A 177 -13.89 -2.08 -26.83
N PHE A 178 -14.37 -1.03 -26.17
CA PHE A 178 -15.45 -1.12 -25.19
C PHE A 178 -16.79 -1.51 -25.83
N SER A 179 -17.39 -2.58 -25.33
CA SER A 179 -18.73 -3.04 -25.72
C SER A 179 -19.73 -2.90 -24.57
N LEU A 180 -20.86 -2.22 -24.83
CA LEU A 180 -21.98 -2.11 -23.88
C LEU A 180 -22.66 -3.45 -23.65
N ASP A 181 -22.68 -4.32 -24.65
CA ASP A 181 -23.27 -5.64 -24.53
C ASP A 181 -22.50 -6.45 -23.49
N THR A 182 -21.17 -6.51 -23.60
CA THR A 182 -20.29 -7.18 -22.62
C THR A 182 -20.45 -6.62 -21.21
N PHE A 183 -20.51 -5.29 -21.08
CA PHE A 183 -20.61 -4.60 -19.79
C PHE A 183 -21.95 -4.86 -19.07
N SER A 184 -23.04 -5.09 -19.81
CA SER A 184 -24.40 -5.17 -19.26
C SER A 184 -24.83 -6.58 -18.81
N ILE A 185 -24.14 -7.63 -19.28
CA ILE A 185 -24.53 -9.04 -19.12
C ILE A 185 -24.70 -9.46 -17.64
N ASP A 186 -23.95 -8.86 -16.70
CA ASP A 186 -24.07 -9.17 -15.27
C ASP A 186 -23.86 -7.92 -14.39
N PHE A 187 -24.67 -6.89 -14.60
CA PHE A 187 -24.54 -5.64 -13.85
C PHE A 187 -24.91 -5.80 -12.35
N THR A 188 -25.86 -6.69 -12.04
CA THR A 188 -26.38 -6.89 -10.67
C THR A 188 -25.58 -7.88 -9.84
N GLY A 189 -24.71 -8.68 -10.45
CA GLY A 189 -23.89 -9.68 -9.77
C GLY A 189 -24.65 -10.91 -9.34
N LEU A 190 -25.71 -11.28 -10.08
CA LEU A 190 -26.47 -12.51 -9.82
C LEU A 190 -25.58 -13.76 -9.91
N ALA A 191 -24.57 -13.73 -10.80
CA ALA A 191 -23.64 -14.83 -11.01
C ALA A 191 -22.70 -15.09 -9.82
N LEU A 192 -22.51 -14.10 -8.93
CA LEU A 192 -21.66 -14.23 -7.76
C LEU A 192 -22.33 -14.93 -6.57
N HIS A 193 -23.65 -15.12 -6.62
CA HIS A 193 -24.45 -15.62 -5.49
C HIS A 193 -24.19 -14.89 -4.16
N THR A 194 -23.69 -13.66 -4.23
CA THR A 194 -23.26 -12.84 -3.09
C THR A 194 -23.99 -11.51 -3.13
N PRO A 195 -24.62 -11.03 -2.03
CA PRO A 195 -25.31 -9.75 -2.04
C PRO A 195 -24.38 -8.58 -2.38
N VAL A 196 -24.89 -7.58 -3.12
CA VAL A 196 -24.14 -6.39 -3.56
C VAL A 196 -23.40 -5.70 -2.40
N TRP A 197 -24.00 -5.62 -1.22
CA TRP A 197 -23.36 -5.05 -0.03
C TRP A 197 -22.06 -5.77 0.38
N GLN A 198 -22.08 -7.11 0.34
CA GLN A 198 -20.90 -7.89 0.67
C GLN A 198 -19.83 -7.74 -0.41
N GLN A 199 -20.22 -7.73 -1.69
CA GLN A 199 -19.30 -7.43 -2.81
C GLN A 199 -18.63 -6.06 -2.63
N VAL A 200 -19.38 -5.02 -2.23
CA VAL A 200 -18.82 -3.70 -1.93
C VAL A 200 -17.79 -3.80 -0.81
N LYS A 201 -18.07 -4.52 0.27
CA LYS A 201 -17.10 -4.73 1.36
C LYS A 201 -15.82 -5.43 0.87
N ASP A 202 -15.97 -6.47 0.04
CA ASP A 202 -14.84 -7.27 -0.45
C ASP A 202 -13.90 -6.45 -1.35
N THR A 203 -14.40 -5.41 -2.04
CA THR A 203 -13.54 -4.48 -2.80
C THR A 203 -12.70 -3.55 -1.94
N MET A 204 -13.04 -3.33 -0.66
CA MET A 204 -12.46 -2.24 0.14
C MET A 204 -10.96 -2.39 0.41
N LEU A 205 -10.47 -3.61 0.61
CA LEU A 205 -9.03 -3.83 0.81
C LEU A 205 -8.24 -3.68 -0.50
N ILE A 206 -8.88 -3.97 -1.64
CA ILE A 206 -8.29 -3.83 -2.98
C ILE A 206 -8.19 -2.35 -3.35
N THR A 207 -9.26 -1.59 -3.13
CA THR A 207 -9.27 -0.16 -3.41
C THR A 207 -8.33 0.60 -2.46
N LEU A 208 -8.28 0.20 -1.17
CA LEU A 208 -7.32 0.77 -0.22
C LEU A 208 -5.88 0.54 -0.67
N TRP A 209 -5.54 -0.70 -1.07
CA TRP A 209 -4.20 -1.09 -1.52
C TRP A 209 -3.63 -0.13 -2.57
N VAL A 210 -4.42 0.19 -3.60
CA VAL A 210 -3.94 1.03 -4.71
C VAL A 210 -3.83 2.52 -4.35
N PHE A 211 -4.34 2.93 -3.19
CA PHE A 211 -4.16 4.29 -2.66
C PHE A 211 -3.06 4.40 -1.60
N ILE A 212 -2.47 3.28 -1.17
CA ILE A 212 -1.31 3.30 -0.27
C ILE A 212 -0.18 4.07 -0.96
N GLY A 213 0.46 4.99 -0.23
CA GLY A 213 1.41 5.95 -0.78
C GLY A 213 0.85 7.38 -0.93
N VAL A 214 -0.44 7.60 -0.68
CA VAL A 214 -1.03 8.96 -0.59
C VAL A 214 -0.29 9.86 0.41
N GLU A 215 0.28 9.26 1.45
CA GLU A 215 1.10 9.91 2.47
C GLU A 215 2.45 10.43 1.96
N GLY A 216 2.90 9.98 0.77
CA GLY A 216 4.17 10.41 0.16
C GLY A 216 4.28 11.94 0.04
N ALA A 217 3.16 12.63 -0.15
CA ALA A 217 3.10 14.10 -0.19
C ALA A 217 3.54 14.75 1.13
N VAL A 218 3.14 14.16 2.26
CA VAL A 218 3.49 14.62 3.60
C VAL A 218 4.99 14.41 3.83
N VAL A 219 5.51 13.25 3.41
CA VAL A 219 6.94 12.91 3.56
C VAL A 219 7.83 13.88 2.77
N VAL A 220 7.44 14.25 1.54
CA VAL A 220 8.23 15.20 0.72
C VAL A 220 7.92 16.68 0.98
N SER A 221 7.04 16.98 1.93
CA SER A 221 6.57 18.34 2.20
C SER A 221 7.71 19.31 2.58
N ALA A 222 8.78 18.81 3.19
CA ALA A 222 9.98 19.59 3.52
C ALA A 222 10.76 20.08 2.28
N ARG A 223 10.64 19.36 1.14
CA ARG A 223 11.34 19.67 -0.12
C ARG A 223 10.48 20.49 -1.09
N ALA A 224 9.27 20.85 -0.69
CA ALA A 224 8.34 21.65 -1.50
C ALA A 224 8.80 23.11 -1.61
N ARG A 225 8.60 23.72 -2.80
CA ARG A 225 8.85 25.15 -3.01
C ARG A 225 7.92 26.01 -2.16
N ASN A 226 6.63 25.65 -2.12
CA ASN A 226 5.64 26.24 -1.25
C ASN A 226 4.88 25.14 -0.49
N LYS A 227 4.80 25.22 0.83
CA LYS A 227 4.02 24.26 1.65
C LYS A 227 2.53 24.24 1.30
N LYS A 228 1.99 25.35 0.76
CA LYS A 228 0.61 25.44 0.27
C LYS A 228 0.34 24.50 -0.91
N ASP A 229 1.36 24.21 -1.73
CA ASP A 229 1.23 23.38 -2.93
C ASP A 229 1.14 21.89 -2.60
N VAL A 230 1.66 21.45 -1.45
CA VAL A 230 1.59 20.05 -1.01
C VAL A 230 0.15 19.53 -0.99
N GLY A 231 -0.77 20.33 -0.46
CA GLY A 231 -2.19 19.95 -0.41
C GLY A 231 -2.87 19.89 -1.76
N ARG A 232 -2.58 20.87 -2.62
CA ARG A 232 -3.10 20.88 -4.00
C ARG A 232 -2.53 19.70 -4.80
N ALA A 233 -1.24 19.40 -4.63
CA ALA A 233 -0.58 18.27 -5.27
C ALA A 233 -1.19 16.94 -4.84
N THR A 234 -1.43 16.76 -3.54
CA THR A 234 -2.07 15.54 -3.01
C THR A 234 -3.46 15.36 -3.60
N MET A 235 -4.28 16.42 -3.63
CA MET A 235 -5.63 16.34 -4.18
C MET A 235 -5.64 16.03 -5.68
N LEU A 236 -4.80 16.72 -6.45
CA LEU A 236 -4.67 16.46 -7.88
C LEU A 236 -4.21 15.03 -8.14
N ALA A 237 -3.27 14.51 -7.35
CA ALA A 237 -2.79 13.16 -7.47
C ALA A 237 -3.89 12.14 -7.13
N VAL A 238 -4.63 12.34 -6.04
CA VAL A 238 -5.73 11.45 -5.63
C VAL A 238 -6.83 11.41 -6.67
N ILE A 239 -7.27 12.57 -7.19
CA ILE A 239 -8.29 12.62 -8.23
C ILE A 239 -7.78 11.97 -9.52
N SER A 240 -6.53 12.23 -9.90
CA SER A 240 -5.94 11.62 -11.11
C SER A 240 -5.83 10.10 -10.98
N ALA A 241 -5.38 9.60 -9.82
CA ALA A 241 -5.27 8.16 -9.55
C ALA A 241 -6.66 7.51 -9.55
N LEU A 242 -7.64 8.12 -8.87
CA LEU A 242 -9.02 7.63 -8.85
C LEU A 242 -9.59 7.52 -10.26
N SER A 243 -9.41 8.54 -11.10
CA SER A 243 -9.85 8.51 -12.49
C SER A 243 -9.19 7.39 -13.27
N VAL A 244 -7.87 7.22 -13.14
CA VAL A 244 -7.12 6.13 -13.79
C VAL A 244 -7.64 4.77 -13.35
N TYR A 245 -7.82 4.55 -12.05
CA TYR A 245 -8.32 3.28 -11.51
C TYR A 245 -9.74 2.96 -11.93
N LEU A 246 -10.64 3.95 -11.92
CA LEU A 246 -12.00 3.82 -12.43
C LEU A 246 -12.00 3.45 -13.92
N LEU A 247 -11.22 4.16 -14.74
CA LEU A 247 -11.14 3.90 -16.18
C LEU A 247 -10.61 2.49 -16.46
N ILE A 248 -9.50 2.09 -15.83
CA ILE A 248 -8.92 0.77 -16.05
C ILE A 248 -9.91 -0.33 -15.64
N THR A 249 -10.55 -0.22 -14.49
CA THR A 249 -11.48 -1.27 -14.01
C THR A 249 -12.76 -1.34 -14.82
N LEU A 250 -13.41 -0.20 -15.09
CA LEU A 250 -14.68 -0.18 -15.81
C LEU A 250 -14.52 -0.51 -17.30
N LEU A 251 -13.48 0.02 -17.95
CA LEU A 251 -13.24 -0.28 -19.36
C LEU A 251 -12.92 -1.77 -19.54
N SER A 252 -12.15 -2.37 -18.63
CA SER A 252 -11.85 -3.80 -18.66
C SER A 252 -13.11 -4.68 -18.70
N LEU A 253 -14.14 -4.31 -17.93
CA LEU A 253 -15.43 -5.02 -17.89
C LEU A 253 -16.26 -4.88 -19.17
N GLY A 254 -15.96 -3.88 -20.02
CA GLY A 254 -16.56 -3.76 -21.35
C GLY A 254 -15.74 -4.40 -22.47
N VAL A 255 -14.47 -4.75 -22.21
CA VAL A 255 -13.63 -5.50 -23.16
C VAL A 255 -13.84 -7.00 -22.97
N VAL A 256 -13.83 -7.48 -21.72
CA VAL A 256 -13.89 -8.91 -21.38
C VAL A 256 -15.01 -9.17 -20.37
N PRO A 257 -15.81 -10.25 -20.51
CA PRO A 257 -16.81 -10.63 -19.52
C PRO A 257 -16.22 -10.79 -18.12
N ARG A 258 -16.95 -10.33 -17.10
CA ARG A 258 -16.52 -10.36 -15.69
C ARG A 258 -16.01 -11.73 -15.22
N ALA A 259 -16.71 -12.82 -15.57
CA ALA A 259 -16.33 -14.17 -15.15
C ALA A 259 -14.98 -14.62 -15.75
N GLU A 260 -14.71 -14.25 -17.00
CA GLU A 260 -13.43 -14.53 -17.65
C GLU A 260 -12.33 -13.65 -17.07
N LEU A 261 -12.61 -12.35 -16.88
CA LEU A 261 -11.69 -11.41 -16.27
C LEU A 261 -11.28 -11.83 -14.85
N ALA A 262 -12.21 -12.38 -14.05
CA ALA A 262 -11.94 -12.92 -12.72
C ALA A 262 -10.99 -14.12 -12.71
N GLY A 263 -11.00 -14.92 -13.77
CA GLY A 263 -10.13 -16.10 -13.94
C GLY A 263 -8.77 -15.78 -14.57
N MET A 264 -8.53 -14.53 -14.99
CA MET A 264 -7.26 -14.14 -15.59
C MET A 264 -6.11 -14.20 -14.59
N ARG A 265 -4.91 -14.49 -15.09
CA ARG A 265 -3.71 -14.48 -14.27
C ARG A 265 -3.24 -13.04 -14.02
N ASN A 266 -2.75 -12.77 -12.81
CA ASN A 266 -2.12 -11.49 -12.52
C ASN A 266 -0.70 -11.38 -13.10
N PRO A 267 -0.31 -10.20 -13.63
CA PRO A 267 -1.09 -8.95 -13.80
C PRO A 267 -2.11 -9.03 -14.96
N SER A 268 -3.41 -8.90 -14.63
CA SER A 268 -4.50 -9.14 -15.58
C SER A 268 -4.56 -8.16 -16.75
N MET A 269 -4.04 -6.94 -16.59
CA MET A 269 -3.94 -5.96 -17.68
C MET A 269 -3.19 -6.51 -18.89
N ALA A 270 -2.23 -7.43 -18.69
CA ALA A 270 -1.50 -8.08 -19.79
C ALA A 270 -2.44 -8.94 -20.64
N GLY A 271 -3.26 -9.80 -19.99
CA GLY A 271 -4.23 -10.65 -20.68
C GLY A 271 -5.28 -9.84 -21.43
N ILE A 272 -5.82 -8.80 -20.80
CA ILE A 272 -6.81 -7.92 -21.46
C ILE A 272 -6.19 -7.18 -22.66
N MET A 273 -4.92 -6.79 -22.55
CA MET A 273 -4.22 -6.16 -23.67
C MET A 273 -4.02 -7.12 -24.84
N VAL A 274 -3.88 -8.43 -24.57
CA VAL A 274 -3.84 -9.46 -25.62
C VAL A 274 -5.17 -9.56 -26.36
N GLU A 275 -6.30 -9.49 -25.66
CA GLU A 275 -7.62 -9.47 -26.30
C GLU A 275 -7.82 -8.25 -27.23
N MET A 276 -7.15 -7.14 -26.94
CA MET A 276 -7.29 -5.90 -27.74
C MET A 276 -6.34 -5.82 -28.94
N ILE A 277 -5.07 -6.24 -28.78
CA ILE A 277 -4.03 -6.04 -29.81
C ILE A 277 -3.20 -7.30 -30.12
N GLY A 278 -3.62 -8.46 -29.62
CA GLY A 278 -2.93 -9.74 -29.80
C GLY A 278 -1.66 -9.87 -28.94
N PRO A 279 -0.76 -10.82 -29.27
CA PRO A 279 0.39 -11.19 -28.42
C PRO A 279 1.33 -10.06 -28.02
N TRP A 280 1.37 -8.96 -28.77
CA TRP A 280 2.14 -7.76 -28.42
C TRP A 280 1.68 -7.10 -27.12
N GLY A 281 0.40 -7.25 -26.77
CA GLY A 281 -0.18 -6.68 -25.55
C GLY A 281 0.52 -7.17 -24.29
N GLU A 282 0.78 -8.48 -24.21
CA GLU A 282 1.50 -9.10 -23.10
C GLU A 282 2.90 -8.54 -22.94
N ILE A 283 3.65 -8.42 -24.05
CA ILE A 283 5.02 -7.91 -24.06
C ILE A 283 5.07 -6.46 -23.56
N ILE A 284 4.15 -5.61 -24.04
CA ILE A 284 4.09 -4.18 -23.68
C ILE A 284 3.79 -4.02 -22.18
N ILE A 285 2.75 -4.70 -21.68
CA ILE A 285 2.34 -4.57 -20.29
C ILE A 285 3.38 -5.19 -19.34
N ALA A 286 3.84 -6.42 -19.62
CA ALA A 286 4.80 -7.10 -18.76
C ALA A 286 6.13 -6.34 -18.67
N THR A 287 6.66 -5.85 -19.80
CA THR A 287 7.91 -5.05 -19.81
C THR A 287 7.72 -3.72 -19.08
N GLY A 288 6.61 -3.01 -19.34
CA GLY A 288 6.29 -1.75 -18.69
C GLY A 288 6.15 -1.90 -17.17
N LEU A 289 5.45 -2.95 -16.73
CA LEU A 289 5.32 -3.30 -15.32
C LEU A 289 6.67 -3.61 -14.70
N ILE A 290 7.50 -4.48 -15.30
CA ILE A 290 8.80 -4.87 -14.72
C ILE A 290 9.68 -3.64 -14.51
N ILE A 291 9.81 -2.78 -15.51
CA ILE A 291 10.63 -1.55 -15.41
C ILE A 291 10.04 -0.63 -14.33
N SER A 292 8.73 -0.46 -14.31
CA SER A 292 8.08 0.45 -13.38
C SER A 292 8.15 -0.02 -11.93
N VAL A 293 7.86 -1.29 -11.68
CA VAL A 293 7.84 -1.89 -10.35
C VAL A 293 9.26 -2.00 -9.79
N CYS A 294 10.27 -2.34 -10.59
CA CYS A 294 11.67 -2.31 -10.15
C CYS A 294 12.11 -0.89 -9.71
N GLY A 295 11.69 0.15 -10.44
CA GLY A 295 11.95 1.53 -10.04
C GLY A 295 11.20 1.94 -8.77
N ALA A 296 9.94 1.55 -8.64
CA ALA A 296 9.14 1.79 -7.45
C ALA A 296 9.70 1.05 -6.22
N TYR A 297 10.18 -0.18 -6.41
CA TYR A 297 10.74 -1.04 -5.38
C TYR A 297 11.96 -0.43 -4.70
N LEU A 298 12.87 0.19 -5.47
CA LEU A 298 13.99 0.94 -4.89
C LEU A 298 13.50 2.07 -3.98
N SER A 299 12.56 2.89 -4.45
CA SER A 299 12.01 4.03 -3.69
C SER A 299 11.28 3.59 -2.43
N TRP A 300 10.46 2.54 -2.53
CA TRP A 300 9.72 1.98 -1.40
C TRP A 300 10.62 1.27 -0.40
N THR A 301 11.72 0.64 -0.84
CA THR A 301 12.72 0.07 0.07
C THR A 301 13.37 1.17 0.94
N ILE A 302 13.69 2.31 0.35
CA ILE A 302 14.22 3.47 1.10
C ILE A 302 13.20 3.95 2.13
N MET A 303 11.95 4.17 1.71
CA MET A 303 10.89 4.65 2.60
C MET A 303 10.58 3.68 3.73
N ALA A 304 10.49 2.38 3.43
CA ALA A 304 10.27 1.33 4.43
C ALA A 304 11.38 1.32 5.49
N ALA A 305 12.64 1.52 5.08
CA ALA A 305 13.77 1.62 6.00
C ALA A 305 13.80 2.94 6.80
N GLU A 306 13.11 3.99 6.37
CA GLU A 306 12.99 5.21 7.18
C GLU A 306 12.05 5.02 8.37
N VAL A 307 11.00 4.19 8.27
CA VAL A 307 9.98 4.05 9.32
C VAL A 307 10.57 3.60 10.66
N PRO A 308 11.32 2.48 10.77
CA PRO A 308 11.92 2.08 12.05
C PRO A 308 12.98 3.06 12.55
N MET A 309 13.72 3.72 11.65
CA MET A 309 14.71 4.73 12.04
C MET A 309 14.03 5.92 12.73
N VAL A 310 12.97 6.47 12.12
CA VAL A 310 12.24 7.60 12.69
C VAL A 310 11.52 7.17 13.97
N ALA A 311 10.87 6.00 13.98
CA ALA A 311 10.24 5.45 15.18
C ALA A 311 11.25 5.26 16.33
N ALA A 312 12.50 4.87 16.04
CA ALA A 312 13.56 4.74 17.02
C ALA A 312 14.04 6.07 17.59
N LYS A 313 14.06 7.14 16.77
CA LYS A 313 14.34 8.52 17.23
C LYS A 313 13.29 9.00 18.23
N HIS A 314 12.04 8.56 18.09
CA HIS A 314 10.95 8.86 19.01
C HIS A 314 10.73 7.81 20.11
N GLY A 315 11.66 6.87 20.32
CA GLY A 315 11.59 5.91 21.43
C GLY A 315 10.64 4.73 21.25
N ALA A 316 10.00 4.58 20.09
CA ALA A 316 9.10 3.47 19.79
C ALA A 316 9.84 2.20 19.35
N PHE A 317 11.02 2.36 18.73
CA PHE A 317 11.89 1.26 18.31
C PHE A 317 13.25 1.27 19.06
N PRO A 318 13.97 0.14 19.08
CA PRO A 318 15.28 0.05 19.73
C PRO A 318 16.30 1.08 19.20
N LYS A 319 17.14 1.62 20.08
CA LYS A 319 18.13 2.67 19.78
C LYS A 319 19.06 2.33 18.61
N ILE A 320 19.32 1.05 18.35
CA ILE A 320 20.21 0.62 17.26
C ILE A 320 19.76 1.14 15.89
N PHE A 321 18.45 1.24 15.66
CA PHE A 321 17.87 1.63 14.37
C PHE A 321 17.94 3.13 14.07
N ARG A 322 18.32 3.98 15.05
CA ARG A 322 18.44 5.44 14.83
C ARG A 322 19.64 5.84 13.98
N HIS A 323 20.62 4.95 13.82
CA HIS A 323 21.92 5.27 13.22
C HIS A 323 21.87 5.17 11.69
N GLN A 324 22.48 6.16 11.04
CA GLN A 324 22.78 6.15 9.61
C GLN A 324 24.25 5.77 9.38
N ASN A 325 24.56 5.18 8.24
CA ASN A 325 25.93 4.90 7.84
C ASN A 325 26.61 6.16 7.25
N LYS A 326 27.87 6.03 6.81
CA LYS A 326 28.66 7.13 6.20
C LYS A 326 28.02 7.73 4.95
N ASN A 327 27.11 7.01 4.29
CA ASN A 327 26.39 7.44 3.09
C ASN A 327 24.99 7.97 3.40
N ASN A 328 24.71 8.29 4.68
CA ASN A 328 23.41 8.73 5.19
C ASN A 328 22.25 7.71 5.02
N ALA A 329 22.56 6.44 4.72
CA ALA A 329 21.55 5.40 4.61
C ALA A 329 21.20 4.84 6.00
N PRO A 330 19.92 4.56 6.32
CA PRO A 330 19.48 4.00 7.59
C PRO A 330 19.84 2.51 7.72
N ALA A 331 21.13 2.20 7.80
CA ALA A 331 21.65 0.84 7.57
C ALA A 331 21.02 -0.24 8.45
N GLN A 332 20.93 -0.02 9.77
CA GLN A 332 20.36 -1.02 10.69
C GLN A 332 18.87 -1.24 10.45
N SER A 333 18.14 -0.17 10.12
CA SER A 333 16.73 -0.24 9.78
C SER A 333 16.49 -0.95 8.44
N LEU A 334 17.38 -0.73 7.47
CA LEU A 334 17.36 -1.43 6.19
C LEU A 334 17.64 -2.93 6.35
N TRP A 335 18.58 -3.32 7.22
CA TRP A 335 18.81 -4.73 7.55
C TRP A 335 17.58 -5.39 8.15
N LEU A 336 16.92 -4.75 9.11
CA LEU A 336 15.67 -5.25 9.69
C LEU A 336 14.60 -5.42 8.61
N THR A 337 14.40 -4.39 7.79
CA THR A 337 13.36 -4.36 6.75
C THR A 337 13.60 -5.44 5.69
N ASN A 338 14.80 -5.54 5.13
CA ASN A 338 15.08 -6.49 4.06
C ASN A 338 15.21 -7.93 4.57
N SER A 339 15.60 -8.13 5.83
CA SER A 339 15.52 -9.47 6.45
C SER A 339 14.06 -9.90 6.60
N ALA A 340 13.16 -8.99 7.00
CA ALA A 340 11.73 -9.27 7.06
C ALA A 340 11.14 -9.56 5.68
N VAL A 341 11.53 -8.81 4.64
CA VAL A 341 11.16 -9.10 3.23
C VAL A 341 11.66 -10.48 2.81
N GLN A 342 12.92 -10.83 3.12
CA GLN A 342 13.48 -12.14 2.78
C GLN A 342 12.71 -13.29 3.46
N VAL A 343 12.38 -13.15 4.75
CA VAL A 343 11.58 -14.14 5.48
C VAL A 343 10.20 -14.28 4.83
N ALA A 344 9.55 -13.17 4.49
CA ALA A 344 8.26 -13.19 3.82
C ALA A 344 8.32 -13.85 2.44
N LEU A 345 9.38 -13.63 1.64
CA LEU A 345 9.58 -14.34 0.37
C LEU A 345 9.69 -15.86 0.56
N VAL A 346 10.41 -16.30 1.60
CA VAL A 346 10.50 -17.73 1.95
C VAL A 346 9.13 -18.27 2.34
N LEU A 347 8.35 -17.52 3.11
CA LEU A 347 6.98 -17.91 3.46
C LEU A 347 6.08 -18.03 2.23
N ILE A 348 6.14 -17.07 1.29
CA ILE A 348 5.38 -17.13 0.03
C ILE A 348 5.70 -18.40 -0.76
N TRP A 349 6.97 -18.77 -0.85
CA TRP A 349 7.37 -20.02 -1.49
C TRP A 349 6.85 -21.26 -0.76
N LEU A 350 6.93 -21.29 0.57
CA LEU A 350 6.48 -22.43 1.37
C LEU A 350 4.95 -22.62 1.36
N THR A 351 4.20 -21.52 1.36
CA THR A 351 2.73 -21.55 1.39
C THR A 351 2.12 -21.61 -0.01
N GLY A 352 2.90 -21.32 -1.06
CA GLY A 352 2.39 -21.15 -2.43
C GLY A 352 1.49 -19.92 -2.59
N SER A 353 1.48 -19.00 -1.62
CA SER A 353 0.67 -17.78 -1.67
C SER A 353 1.07 -16.90 -2.85
N ASN A 354 0.19 -15.97 -3.23
CA ASN A 354 0.39 -15.13 -4.40
C ASN A 354 0.23 -13.64 -4.08
N TYR A 355 0.20 -12.83 -5.14
CA TYR A 355 0.07 -11.38 -5.05
C TYR A 355 -1.17 -10.93 -4.26
N ASN A 356 -2.31 -11.60 -4.42
CA ASN A 356 -3.57 -11.20 -3.77
C ASN A 356 -3.50 -11.40 -2.26
N THR A 357 -2.84 -12.47 -1.78
CA THR A 357 -2.57 -12.66 -0.35
C THR A 357 -1.75 -11.50 0.23
N LEU A 358 -0.70 -11.07 -0.48
CA LEU A 358 0.16 -9.97 -0.03
C LEU A 358 -0.59 -8.63 -0.01
N LEU A 359 -1.42 -8.38 -1.01
CA LEU A 359 -2.31 -7.21 -1.06
C LEU A 359 -3.19 -7.15 0.19
N THR A 360 -3.86 -8.25 0.53
CA THR A 360 -4.77 -8.31 1.68
C THR A 360 -4.05 -8.01 2.99
N ILE A 361 -2.92 -8.69 3.25
CA ILE A 361 -2.12 -8.48 4.45
C ILE A 361 -1.63 -7.02 4.55
N ALA A 362 -1.11 -6.45 3.47
CA ALA A 362 -0.62 -5.07 3.49
C ALA A 362 -1.75 -4.06 3.75
N SER A 363 -2.89 -4.25 3.09
CA SER A 363 -4.08 -3.41 3.29
C SER A 363 -4.62 -3.47 4.71
N GLU A 364 -4.54 -4.60 5.39
CA GLU A 364 -4.92 -4.69 6.80
C GLU A 364 -3.97 -3.91 7.71
N MET A 365 -2.65 -4.04 7.48
CA MET A 365 -1.65 -3.43 8.35
C MET A 365 -1.69 -1.90 8.32
N ILE A 366 -2.19 -1.30 7.22
CA ILE A 366 -2.32 0.15 7.08
C ILE A 366 -3.58 0.74 7.74
N LEU A 367 -4.59 -0.08 8.03
CA LEU A 367 -5.90 0.38 8.55
C LEU A 367 -5.78 1.19 9.83
N VAL A 368 -5.06 0.63 10.83
CA VAL A 368 -4.87 1.26 12.13
C VAL A 368 -4.11 2.59 11.99
N PRO A 369 -2.94 2.64 11.30
CA PRO A 369 -2.26 3.91 11.02
C PRO A 369 -3.17 4.97 10.40
N TYR A 370 -3.94 4.64 9.36
CA TYR A 370 -4.80 5.61 8.66
C TYR A 370 -5.98 6.08 9.51
N PHE A 371 -6.62 5.17 10.25
CA PHE A 371 -7.67 5.54 11.20
C PHE A 371 -7.16 6.53 12.25
N LEU A 372 -5.96 6.30 12.78
CA LEU A 372 -5.36 7.15 13.81
C LEU A 372 -5.03 8.57 13.31
N VAL A 373 -4.75 8.75 12.01
CA VAL A 373 -4.63 10.09 11.40
C VAL A 373 -5.95 10.85 11.52
N GLY A 374 -7.06 10.23 11.10
CA GLY A 374 -8.39 10.83 11.19
C GLY A 374 -8.76 11.14 12.63
N ALA A 375 -8.53 10.18 13.55
CA ALA A 375 -8.85 10.33 14.96
C ALA A 375 -8.02 11.44 15.64
N PHE A 376 -6.75 11.59 15.26
CA PHE A 376 -5.91 12.68 15.76
C PHE A 376 -6.40 14.04 15.27
N LEU A 377 -6.73 14.16 13.97
CA LEU A 377 -7.32 15.40 13.47
C LEU A 377 -8.64 15.71 14.18
N PHE A 378 -9.47 14.71 14.48
CA PHE A 378 -10.72 14.90 15.22
C PHE A 378 -10.46 15.51 16.60
N LYS A 379 -9.46 14.99 17.32
CA LYS A 379 -9.02 15.55 18.62
C LYS A 379 -8.53 16.99 18.50
N VAL A 380 -7.79 17.32 17.44
CA VAL A 380 -7.33 18.70 17.16
C VAL A 380 -8.52 19.62 16.82
N ALA A 381 -9.47 19.13 16.03
CA ALA A 381 -10.65 19.86 15.58
C ALA A 381 -11.56 20.22 16.76
N LEU A 382 -11.83 19.27 17.65
CA LEU A 382 -12.62 19.50 18.87
C LEU A 382 -11.99 20.56 19.78
N LYS A 383 -10.67 20.52 19.97
CA LYS A 383 -9.95 21.53 20.76
C LYS A 383 -10.03 22.93 20.16
N ARG A 384 -10.07 23.03 18.82
CA ARG A 384 -10.16 24.31 18.11
C ARG A 384 -11.59 24.79 17.90
N GLN A 385 -12.60 23.95 18.19
CA GLN A 385 -14.01 24.22 17.94
C GLN A 385 -14.32 24.67 16.49
N ASP A 386 -13.54 24.16 15.52
CA ASP A 386 -13.72 24.50 14.10
C ASP A 386 -14.57 23.43 13.40
N TRP A 387 -15.79 23.80 13.05
CA TRP A 387 -16.74 22.93 12.38
C TRP A 387 -16.20 22.31 11.07
N ARG A 388 -15.43 23.08 10.29
CA ARG A 388 -14.89 22.58 9.01
C ARG A 388 -13.87 21.47 9.24
N LEU A 389 -13.05 21.63 10.28
CA LEU A 389 -12.10 20.58 10.70
C LEU A 389 -12.83 19.36 11.26
N ILE A 390 -13.92 19.56 12.01
CA ILE A 390 -14.74 18.47 12.54
C ILE A 390 -15.33 17.63 11.40
N VAL A 391 -15.92 18.27 10.39
CA VAL A 391 -16.48 17.55 9.23
C VAL A 391 -15.39 16.75 8.49
N ALA A 392 -14.23 17.36 8.23
CA ALA A 392 -13.13 16.68 7.56
C ALA A 392 -12.61 15.49 8.38
N ALA A 393 -12.46 15.67 9.69
CA ALA A 393 -11.99 14.63 10.59
C ALA A 393 -13.01 13.49 10.76
N SER A 394 -14.30 13.82 10.88
CA SER A 394 -15.39 12.84 10.94
C SER A 394 -15.41 11.97 9.69
N GLY A 395 -15.29 12.57 8.50
CA GLY A 395 -15.23 11.82 7.24
C GLY A 395 -14.06 10.83 7.21
N ALA A 396 -12.87 11.27 7.64
CA ALA A 396 -11.69 10.40 7.71
C ALA A 396 -11.84 9.29 8.75
N CYS A 397 -12.43 9.58 9.92
CA CYS A 397 -12.71 8.57 10.96
C CYS A 397 -13.74 7.55 10.50
N LEU A 398 -14.85 8.01 9.90
CA LEU A 398 -15.91 7.16 9.38
C LEU A 398 -15.37 6.23 8.29
N TYR A 399 -14.53 6.75 7.39
CA TYR A 399 -13.87 5.93 6.39
C TYR A 399 -12.92 4.90 7.00
N GLY A 400 -12.08 5.30 7.98
CA GLY A 400 -11.21 4.36 8.69
C GLY A 400 -11.98 3.25 9.42
N LEU A 401 -13.07 3.59 10.11
CA LEU A 401 -13.95 2.62 10.76
C LEU A 401 -14.65 1.70 9.75
N TRP A 402 -15.09 2.26 8.63
CA TRP A 402 -15.69 1.50 7.54
C TRP A 402 -14.71 0.47 6.99
N LEU A 403 -13.45 0.85 6.73
CA LEU A 403 -12.44 -0.08 6.23
C LEU A 403 -12.10 -1.16 7.25
N ILE A 404 -12.00 -0.83 8.55
CA ILE A 404 -11.83 -1.82 9.63
C ILE A 404 -12.98 -2.81 9.65
N TYR A 405 -14.21 -2.34 9.53
CA TYR A 405 -15.39 -3.20 9.45
C TYR A 405 -15.42 -4.04 8.17
N ALA A 406 -15.05 -3.46 7.03
CA ALA A 406 -15.06 -4.11 5.73
C ALA A 406 -13.98 -5.20 5.64
N ALA A 407 -12.81 -5.00 6.26
CA ALA A 407 -11.77 -6.01 6.40
C ALA A 407 -12.32 -7.29 7.07
N GLY A 408 -13.29 -7.18 7.98
CA GLY A 408 -13.89 -8.36 8.61
C GLY A 408 -13.01 -9.01 9.67
N LEU A 409 -13.62 -9.90 10.46
CA LEU A 409 -13.03 -10.39 11.70
C LEU A 409 -11.77 -11.24 11.48
N VAL A 410 -11.76 -12.08 10.46
CA VAL A 410 -10.64 -13.01 10.16
C VAL A 410 -9.34 -12.24 9.93
N TYR A 411 -9.41 -11.24 9.06
CA TYR A 411 -8.30 -10.38 8.67
C TYR A 411 -7.87 -9.44 9.81
N LEU A 412 -8.81 -8.93 10.61
CA LEU A 412 -8.46 -8.22 11.84
C LEU A 412 -7.72 -9.11 12.85
N LEU A 413 -8.12 -10.37 13.00
CA LEU A 413 -7.42 -11.33 13.86
C LEU A 413 -6.03 -11.69 13.31
N LEU A 414 -5.86 -11.77 12.00
CA LEU A 414 -4.54 -11.90 11.36
C LEU A 414 -3.62 -10.73 11.74
N SER A 415 -4.15 -9.50 11.72
CA SER A 415 -3.39 -8.34 12.14
C SER A 415 -2.90 -8.42 13.59
N VAL A 416 -3.71 -8.98 14.51
CA VAL A 416 -3.32 -9.18 15.92
C VAL A 416 -2.10 -10.10 16.01
N LEU A 417 -2.05 -11.17 15.22
CA LEU A 417 -0.89 -12.06 15.17
C LEU A 417 0.36 -11.36 14.68
N LEU A 418 0.23 -10.45 13.71
CA LEU A 418 1.36 -9.67 13.18
C LEU A 418 1.80 -8.54 14.11
N TYR A 419 0.89 -8.01 14.95
CA TYR A 419 1.22 -7.03 15.98
C TYR A 419 1.91 -7.64 17.21
N ALA A 420 1.64 -8.92 17.53
CA ALA A 420 2.16 -9.56 18.73
C ALA A 420 3.70 -9.60 18.81
N PRO A 421 4.46 -10.00 17.75
CA PRO A 421 5.92 -9.90 17.75
C PRO A 421 6.42 -8.46 17.94
N GLY A 422 5.66 -7.48 17.42
CA GLY A 422 5.96 -6.06 17.59
C GLY A 422 5.95 -5.63 19.05
N LEU A 423 5.03 -6.17 19.85
CA LEU A 423 4.98 -5.85 21.29
C LEU A 423 6.28 -6.24 22.01
N LEU A 424 6.92 -7.33 21.63
CA LEU A 424 8.23 -7.71 22.17
C LEU A 424 9.30 -6.67 21.82
N VAL A 425 9.29 -6.17 20.58
CA VAL A 425 10.17 -5.09 20.11
C VAL A 425 9.91 -3.80 20.89
N PHE A 426 8.66 -3.44 21.13
CA PHE A 426 8.28 -2.26 21.90
C PHE A 426 8.74 -2.34 23.36
N ILE A 427 8.53 -3.49 24.01
CA ILE A 427 8.98 -3.73 25.39
C ILE A 427 10.50 -3.65 25.48
N TYR A 428 11.22 -4.24 24.52
CA TYR A 428 12.68 -4.16 24.45
C TYR A 428 13.16 -2.73 24.20
N ALA A 429 12.51 -1.99 23.29
CA ALA A 429 12.82 -0.59 23.02
C ALA A 429 12.67 0.29 24.28
N ARG A 430 11.56 0.14 25.00
CA ARG A 430 11.28 0.86 26.25
C ARG A 430 12.37 0.65 27.32
N LYS A 431 12.92 -0.57 27.44
CA LYS A 431 14.03 -0.86 28.37
C LYS A 431 15.33 -0.17 27.98
N GLY A 432 15.56 0.06 26.69
CA GLY A 432 16.79 0.63 26.15
C GLY A 432 16.86 2.16 26.16
N HIS A 433 15.75 2.88 26.35
CA HIS A 433 15.69 4.34 26.34
C HIS A 433 15.64 4.93 27.75
N GLU A 434 16.58 5.83 28.06
CA GLU A 434 16.65 6.52 29.35
C GLU A 434 15.52 7.55 29.44
N GLY A 435 14.81 7.59 30.56
CA GLY A 435 13.74 8.58 30.82
C GLY A 435 12.33 8.16 30.35
N LEU A 436 12.16 7.03 29.66
CA LEU A 436 10.82 6.47 29.42
C LEU A 436 10.37 5.67 30.65
N ARG A 437 9.19 5.98 31.19
CA ARG A 437 8.60 5.22 32.29
C ARG A 437 8.34 3.76 31.87
N LEU A 438 8.53 2.83 32.80
CA LEU A 438 8.02 1.46 32.69
C LEU A 438 6.53 1.49 32.29
N LEU A 439 6.08 0.47 31.54
CA LEU A 439 4.72 0.38 31.00
C LEU A 439 3.67 0.77 32.06
N ASN A 440 2.79 1.71 31.71
CA ASN A 440 1.69 2.11 32.58
C ASN A 440 0.61 1.01 32.64
N THR A 441 -0.32 1.07 33.60
CA THR A 441 -1.33 0.02 33.80
C THR A 441 -2.21 -0.19 32.57
N VAL A 442 -2.54 0.89 31.85
CA VAL A 442 -3.35 0.83 30.62
C VAL A 442 -2.60 0.15 29.49
N GLU A 443 -1.31 0.47 29.31
CA GLU A 443 -0.42 -0.15 28.33
C GLU A 443 -0.25 -1.65 28.62
N ARG A 444 -0.09 -2.04 29.90
CA ARG A 444 -0.01 -3.45 30.29
C ARG A 444 -1.31 -4.21 29.99
N ALA A 445 -2.45 -3.61 30.32
CA ALA A 445 -3.77 -4.19 30.03
C ALA A 445 -3.98 -4.34 28.51
N ALA A 446 -3.65 -3.31 27.72
CA ALA A 446 -3.75 -3.36 26.26
C ALA A 446 -2.83 -4.43 25.64
N ILE A 447 -1.58 -4.51 26.09
CA ILE A 447 -0.64 -5.56 25.67
C ILE A 447 -1.17 -6.94 26.00
N PHE A 448 -1.69 -7.13 27.22
CA PHE A 448 -2.28 -8.41 27.64
C PHE A 448 -3.49 -8.79 26.76
N LEU A 449 -4.37 -7.84 26.46
CA LEU A 449 -5.54 -8.08 25.60
C LEU A 449 -5.13 -8.46 24.17
N VAL A 450 -4.15 -7.77 23.58
CA VAL A 450 -3.64 -8.11 22.24
C VAL A 450 -3.02 -9.51 22.23
N LEU A 451 -2.22 -9.85 23.25
CA LEU A 451 -1.64 -11.18 23.37
C LEU A 451 -2.72 -12.25 23.59
N LEU A 452 -3.74 -11.97 24.41
CA LEU A 452 -4.85 -12.90 24.62
C LEU A 452 -5.66 -13.11 23.34
N ALA A 453 -5.84 -12.07 22.53
CA ALA A 453 -6.52 -12.16 21.24
C ALA A 453 -5.73 -12.99 20.20
N THR A 454 -4.45 -13.30 20.41
CA THR A 454 -3.70 -14.23 19.54
C THR A 454 -4.22 -15.67 19.64
N ILE A 455 -4.83 -16.07 20.75
CA ILE A 455 -5.37 -17.43 20.96
C ILE A 455 -6.55 -17.70 20.01
N PRO A 456 -7.64 -16.92 20.03
CA PRO A 456 -8.74 -17.13 19.07
C PRO A 456 -8.29 -16.87 17.62
N ALA A 457 -7.34 -15.95 17.40
CA ALA A 457 -6.78 -15.70 16.06
C ALA A 457 -6.05 -16.92 15.50
N THR A 458 -5.20 -17.57 16.28
CA THR A 458 -4.50 -18.80 15.86
C THR A 458 -5.46 -19.95 15.65
N TRP A 459 -6.45 -20.12 16.54
CA TRP A 459 -7.46 -21.17 16.39
C TRP A 459 -8.26 -21.03 15.09
N LEU A 460 -8.72 -19.82 14.78
CA LEU A 460 -9.48 -19.52 13.57
C LEU A 460 -8.64 -19.57 12.28
N MET A 461 -7.32 -19.64 12.37
CA MET A 461 -6.44 -19.87 11.22
C MET A 461 -6.14 -21.34 10.96
N MET A 462 -6.26 -22.18 11.98
CA MET A 462 -6.01 -23.62 11.88
C MET A 462 -7.28 -24.41 11.53
N HIS A 463 -8.46 -23.79 11.67
CA HIS A 463 -9.78 -24.37 11.42
C HIS A 463 -10.60 -23.44 10.53
#